data_AF-A0A353NBB5-F1
#
_entry.id   AF-A0A353NBB5-F1
#
_cell.length_a   1.000
_cell.length_b   1.000
_cell.length_c   1.000
_cell.angle_alpha   90.00
_cell.angle_beta   90.00
_cell.angle_gamma   90.00
#
_symmetry.space_group_name_H-M   'P 1'
#
loop_
_entity.id
_entity.type
_entity.pdbx_description
1 polymer ?
#
loop_
_entity_poly.entity_id
_entity_poly.type
_entity_poly.pdbx_seq_one_letter_code
_entity_poly.pdbx_strand_id
1 'polypeptide(L)'
;MKIKFAWCTPHLDSARKNEFEREIAEKISQHLDEHEKSAEVIVYLHEEYEEADRYRIRGNAVCVEEGQEIELIKEIRINEGFLIEFTHHSWFSTRTL
;
A
#
# COMPACT_ATOMS: atom_id res chain seq x y z
N MET A 1 -4.31 9.74 11.40
CA MET A 1 -4.36 8.97 10.15
C MET A 1 -4.58 7.52 10.50
N LYS A 2 -5.45 6.83 9.77
CA LYS A 2 -5.72 5.40 9.99
C LYS A 2 -5.34 4.66 8.71
N ILE A 3 -4.31 3.80 8.78
CA ILE A 3 -3.92 2.95 7.66
C ILE A 3 -4.52 1.56 7.90
N LYS A 4 -5.22 1.04 6.90
CA LYS A 4 -5.75 -0.34 6.88
C LYS A 4 -5.03 -1.14 5.80
N PHE A 5 -4.78 -2.41 6.09
CA PHE A 5 -4.17 -3.34 5.14
C PHE A 5 -5.16 -4.41 4.70
N ALA A 6 -5.24 -4.61 3.40
CA ALA A 6 -6.04 -5.66 2.76
C ALA A 6 -5.08 -6.61 2.03
N TRP A 7 -4.69 -7.68 2.71
CA TRP A 7 -3.82 -8.71 2.16
C TRP A 7 -4.63 -9.75 1.37
N CYS A 8 -4.31 -9.85 0.08
CA CYS A 8 -4.77 -10.91 -0.81
C CYS A 8 -3.63 -11.90 -1.11
N THR A 9 -2.80 -12.20 -0.10
CA THR A 9 -1.61 -13.05 -0.19
C THR A 9 -1.71 -14.21 0.83
N PRO A 10 -2.37 -15.32 0.49
CA PRO A 10 -2.65 -16.40 1.44
C PRO A 10 -1.40 -17.14 1.93
N HIS A 11 -0.30 -17.11 1.18
CA HIS A 11 0.93 -17.85 1.47
C HIS A 11 1.85 -17.14 2.47
N LEU A 12 1.63 -15.85 2.72
CA LEU A 12 2.45 -15.06 3.63
C LEU A 12 1.96 -15.19 5.08
N ASP A 13 2.85 -15.60 5.97
CA ASP A 13 2.56 -15.76 7.40
C ASP A 13 2.32 -14.41 8.12
N SER A 14 1.67 -14.46 9.28
CA SER A 14 1.30 -13.28 10.04
C SER A 14 2.49 -12.47 10.57
N ALA A 15 3.64 -13.10 10.84
CA ALA A 15 4.80 -12.37 11.34
C ALA A 15 5.41 -11.49 10.24
N ARG A 16 5.55 -12.04 9.04
CA ARG A 16 6.00 -11.29 7.85
C ARG A 16 5.02 -10.19 7.47
N LYS A 17 3.72 -10.47 7.50
CA LYS A 17 2.68 -9.45 7.26
C LYS A 17 2.85 -8.25 8.20
N ASN A 18 2.99 -8.49 9.50
CA ASN A 18 3.16 -7.42 10.48
C ASN A 18 4.43 -6.59 10.26
N GLU A 19 5.54 -7.22 9.85
CA GLU A 19 6.78 -6.52 9.52
C GLU A 19 6.59 -5.59 8.32
N PHE A 20 5.96 -6.08 7.24
CA PHE A 20 5.66 -5.26 6.07
C PHE A 20 4.66 -4.15 6.35
N GLU A 21 3.61 -4.43 7.11
CA GLU A 21 2.63 -3.41 7.50
C GLU A 21 3.32 -2.24 8.22
N ARG A 22 4.24 -2.53 9.13
CA ARG A 22 5.01 -1.51 9.84
C ARG A 22 5.88 -0.69 8.88
N GLU A 23 6.67 -1.34 8.02
CA GLU A 23 7.55 -0.65 7.08
C GLU A 23 6.79 0.17 6.04
N ILE A 24 5.68 -0.38 5.52
CA ILE A 24 4.82 0.31 4.56
C ILE A 24 4.15 1.51 5.22
N ALA A 25 3.62 1.34 6.44
CA ALA A 25 3.00 2.44 7.18
C ALA A 25 3.98 3.57 7.47
N GLU A 26 5.22 3.25 7.86
CA GLU A 26 6.28 4.24 8.09
C GLU A 26 6.60 5.01 6.81
N LYS A 27 6.84 4.30 5.70
CA LYS A 27 7.18 4.94 4.42
C LYS A 27 6.04 5.78 3.86
N ILE A 28 4.79 5.31 3.96
CA ILE A 28 3.59 6.09 3.58
C ILE A 28 3.50 7.34 4.45
N SER A 29 3.67 7.21 5.77
CA SER A 29 3.60 8.34 6.70
C SER A 29 4.69 9.39 6.48
N GLN A 30 5.87 8.99 6.00
CA GLN A 30 6.95 9.92 5.63
C GLN A 30 6.64 10.73 4.36
N HIS A 31 5.74 10.24 3.51
CA HIS A 31 5.44 10.85 2.22
C HIS A 31 4.12 11.63 2.20
N LEU A 32 3.19 11.29 3.10
CA LEU A 32 1.96 12.05 3.27
C LEU A 32 2.24 13.34 4.04
N ASP A 33 1.73 14.44 3.51
CA ASP A 33 1.91 15.75 4.13
C ASP A 33 1.14 15.84 5.46
N GLU A 34 1.55 16.74 6.36
CA GLU A 34 0.89 16.87 7.66
C GLU A 34 -0.61 17.24 7.57
N HIS A 35 -1.01 17.82 6.45
CA HIS A 35 -2.40 18.19 6.14
C HIS A 35 -3.30 16.99 5.83
N GLU A 36 -2.74 15.84 5.43
CA GLU A 36 -3.48 14.62 5.05
C GLU A 36 -3.70 13.67 6.25
N LYS A 37 -3.25 14.07 7.45
CA LYS A 37 -3.30 13.24 8.67
C LYS A 37 -4.71 12.83 9.10
N SER A 38 -5.78 13.44 8.59
CA SER A 38 -7.17 13.04 8.88
C SER A 38 -7.72 11.95 7.95
N ALA A 39 -7.05 11.65 6.84
CA ALA A 39 -7.52 10.67 5.87
C ALA A 39 -7.42 9.21 6.40
N GLU A 40 -8.33 8.37 5.91
CA GLU A 40 -8.18 6.91 5.99
C GLU A 40 -7.42 6.45 4.75
N VAL A 41 -6.36 5.67 4.94
CA VAL A 41 -5.58 5.10 3.84
C VAL A 41 -5.81 3.60 3.82
N ILE A 42 -6.18 3.05 2.67
CA ILE A 42 -6.30 1.61 2.47
C ILE A 42 -5.14 1.15 1.59
N VAL A 43 -4.41 0.15 2.07
CA VAL A 43 -3.31 -0.49 1.37
C VAL A 43 -3.77 -1.87 0.91
N TYR A 44 -3.94 -2.04 -0.39
CA TYR A 44 -4.24 -3.32 -1.02
C TYR A 44 -2.94 -4.01 -1.42
N LEU A 45 -2.76 -5.28 -1.09
CA LEU A 45 -1.57 -6.06 -1.43
C LEU A 45 -1.99 -7.39 -2.07
N HIS A 46 -1.53 -7.63 -3.29
CA HIS A 46 -1.86 -8.77 -4.12
C HIS A 46 -0.59 -9.51 -4.55
N GLU A 47 -0.67 -10.83 -4.66
CA GLU A 47 0.39 -11.62 -5.28
C GLU A 47 0.47 -11.33 -6.79
N GLU A 48 1.66 -10.99 -7.29
CA GLU A 48 1.94 -10.87 -8.73
C GLU A 48 2.42 -12.20 -9.31
N TYR A 49 3.17 -13.00 -8.55
CA TYR A 49 3.77 -14.25 -9.01
C TYR A 49 4.18 -15.17 -7.87
N GLU A 50 4.03 -16.48 -8.08
CA GLU A 50 4.50 -17.56 -7.20
C GLU A 50 5.42 -18.49 -8.00
N GLU A 51 6.69 -18.56 -7.62
CA GLU A 51 7.59 -19.68 -7.93
C GLU A 51 7.99 -20.33 -6.61
N ALA A 52 8.36 -21.62 -6.63
CA ALA A 52 8.39 -22.54 -5.49
C ALA A 52 9.03 -22.03 -4.16
N ASP A 53 9.83 -20.96 -4.16
CA ASP A 53 10.33 -20.25 -2.97
C ASP A 53 10.42 -18.71 -3.15
N ARG A 54 9.86 -18.18 -4.25
CA ARG A 54 9.94 -16.78 -4.66
C ARG A 54 8.56 -16.16 -4.72
N TYR A 55 8.34 -15.09 -3.95
CA TYR A 55 7.10 -14.32 -4.03
C TYR A 55 7.38 -12.90 -4.52
N ARG A 56 6.44 -12.38 -5.30
CA ARG A 56 6.37 -10.98 -5.67
C ARG A 56 4.99 -10.46 -5.33
N ILE A 57 4.93 -9.38 -4.56
CA ILE A 57 3.68 -8.76 -4.14
C ILE A 57 3.62 -7.37 -4.75
N ARG A 58 2.49 -7.03 -5.34
CA ARG A 58 2.17 -5.67 -5.76
C ARG A 58 1.00 -5.16 -4.98
N GLY A 59 1.08 -3.91 -4.57
CA GLY A 59 0.02 -3.25 -3.87
C GLY A 59 -0.15 -1.81 -4.28
N ASN A 60 -1.22 -1.22 -3.77
CA ASN A 60 -1.57 0.18 -3.96
C ASN A 60 -2.03 0.74 -2.61
N ALA A 61 -1.54 1.92 -2.27
CA ALA A 61 -2.06 2.70 -1.16
C ALA A 61 -3.01 3.77 -1.72
N VAL A 62 -4.25 3.78 -1.27
CA VAL A 62 -5.27 4.75 -1.70
C VAL A 62 -5.81 5.55 -0.53
N CYS A 63 -6.13 6.82 -0.78
CA CYS A 63 -6.86 7.66 0.16
C CYS A 63 -8.36 7.38 0.05
N VAL A 64 -9.04 7.34 1.20
CA VAL A 64 -10.48 7.11 1.31
C VAL A 64 -11.14 8.23 2.09
N GLU A 65 -12.14 8.86 1.46
CA GLU A 65 -13.01 9.86 2.07
C GLU A 65 -14.46 9.36 1.99
N GLU A 66 -15.19 9.46 3.11
CA GLU A 66 -16.59 8.99 3.21
C GLU A 66 -16.84 7.54 2.72
N GLY A 67 -15.81 6.69 2.77
CA GLY A 67 -15.88 5.29 2.33
C GLY A 67 -15.65 5.08 0.83
N GLN A 68 -15.28 6.12 0.08
CA GLN A 68 -14.94 6.05 -1.33
C GLN A 68 -13.44 6.28 -1.55
N GLU A 69 -12.84 5.50 -2.44
CA GLU A 69 -11.46 5.70 -2.88
C GLU A 69 -11.37 6.95 -3.76
N ILE A 70 -10.55 7.91 -3.36
CA ILE A 70 -10.45 9.21 -4.03
C ILE A 70 -9.10 9.44 -4.74
N GLU A 71 -8.03 8.77 -4.30
CA GLU A 71 -6.68 8.98 -4.84
C GLU A 71 -5.75 7.78 -4.63
N LEU A 72 -4.92 7.49 -5.63
CA LEU A 72 -3.78 6.58 -5.50
C LEU A 72 -2.55 7.34 -4.99
N ILE A 73 -2.10 7.02 -3.79
CA ILE A 73 -0.97 7.67 -3.13
C ILE A 73 0.36 7.03 -3.58
N LYS A 74 0.41 5.69 -3.64
CA LYS A 74 1.63 4.94 -4.00
C LYS A 74 1.27 3.60 -4.63
N GLU A 75 2.08 3.19 -5.59
CA GLU A 75 2.22 1.77 -5.94
C GLU A 75 3.36 1.17 -5.10
N ILE A 76 3.12 -0.02 -4.56
CA ILE A 76 4.02 -0.77 -3.68
C ILE A 76 4.43 -2.04 -4.40
N ARG A 77 5.72 -2.35 -4.41
CA ARG A 77 6.23 -3.64 -4.86
C ARG A 77 7.12 -4.23 -3.80
N ILE A 78 6.90 -5.50 -3.47
CA ILE A 78 7.70 -6.26 -2.53
C ILE A 78 8.31 -7.42 -3.30
N ASN A 79 9.64 -7.45 -3.33
CA ASN A 79 10.42 -8.45 -4.03
C ASN A 79 11.02 -9.45 -3.04
N GLU A 80 11.57 -10.54 -3.55
CA GLU A 80 12.46 -11.39 -2.77
C GLU A 80 13.62 -10.60 -2.14
N GLY A 81 13.94 -10.94 -0.88
CA GLY A 81 14.96 -10.22 -0.13
C GLY A 81 14.47 -8.92 0.52
N PHE A 82 13.15 -8.74 0.65
CA PHE A 82 12.50 -7.68 1.44
C PHE A 82 12.67 -6.26 0.88
N LEU A 83 12.98 -6.12 -0.41
CA LEU A 83 13.01 -4.80 -1.03
C LEU A 83 11.58 -4.30 -1.25
N ILE A 84 11.17 -3.30 -0.48
CA ILE A 84 9.91 -2.58 -0.68
C ILE A 84 10.18 -1.32 -1.53
N GLU A 85 9.75 -1.37 -2.77
CA GLU A 85 9.81 -0.26 -3.73
C GLU A 85 8.47 0.50 -3.73
N PHE A 86 8.56 1.83 -3.71
CA PHE A 86 7.41 2.72 -3.81
C PHE A 86 7.56 3.58 -5.06
N THR A 87 6.67 3.42 -6.02
CA THR A 87 6.60 4.32 -7.18
C THR A 87 5.52 5.36 -6.95
N HIS A 88 5.84 6.62 -7.26
CA HIS A 88 4.86 7.71 -7.19
C HIS A 88 4.13 7.77 -8.53
N HIS A 89 2.86 7.38 -8.54
CA HIS A 89 1.96 7.63 -9.67
C HIS A 89 0.91 8.62 -9.19
N SER A 90 1.22 9.91 -9.27
CA SER A 90 0.20 10.96 -9.15
C SER A 90 -0.61 10.96 -10.45
N TRP A 91 -1.64 10.13 -10.54
CA TRP A 91 -2.69 10.29 -11.54
C TRP A 91 -3.82 11.08 -10.91
N PHE A 92 -3.68 12.41 -10.93
CA PHE A 92 -4.85 13.26 -10.81
C PHE A 92 -5.75 13.06 -12.03
N SER A 93 -7.00 12.76 -11.77
CA SER A 93 -8.08 13.46 -12.45
C SER A 93 -9.11 13.81 -11.40
N THR A 94 -8.88 14.91 -10.68
CA THR A 94 -9.99 15.77 -10.28
C THR A 94 -10.69 16.21 -11.57
N ARG A 95 -11.70 15.45 -12.00
CA ARG A 95 -12.76 16.04 -12.80
C ARG A 95 -13.79 16.56 -11.83
N THR A 96 -13.65 17.85 -11.55
CA THR A 96 -14.72 18.80 -11.35
C THR A 96 -16.00 18.35 -12.06
N LEU A 97 -17.06 18.08 -11.29
CA LEU A 97 -18.43 18.57 -11.47
C LEU A 97 -19.32 18.06 -10.34
#